data_AF-A0AAN5T375-F1
#
_entry.id   AF-A0AAN5T375-F1
#
_cell.length_a   1.000
_cell.length_b   1.000
_cell.length_c   1.000
_cell.angle_alpha   90.00
_cell.angle_beta   90.00
_cell.angle_gamma   90.00
#
_symmetry.space_group_name_H-M   'P 1'
#
loop_
_entity.id
_entity.type
_entity.pdbx_description
1 polymer ?
#
loop_
_entity_poly.entity_id
_entity_poly.type
_entity_poly.pdbx_seq_one_letter_code
_entity_poly.pdbx_strand_id
1 'polypeptide(L)'
;MSGQCYEQSRIIIREDAWRCQAEDQLFDPCFVKAGSKKMEAVCPQSPWVGDSVQINVGIPLNNEHHKTLDMSRAFPWAIELVNGEYCLAVNSNEQYDSMPVRYRCSNQNVLIGYLQRCKTAWSMLEKTPKGVITVELRRAWF
;
A
#
# COMPACT_ATOMS: atom_id res chain seq x y z
N MET A 1 -11.64 15.32 8.83
CA MET A 1 -12.99 15.31 8.21
C MET A 1 -13.80 14.16 8.78
N SER A 2 -15.14 14.16 8.64
CA SER A 2 -15.96 13.01 9.03
C SER A 2 -16.04 12.00 7.89
N GLY A 3 -16.08 10.71 8.22
CA GLY A 3 -16.20 9.64 7.22
C GLY A 3 -16.48 8.29 7.85
N GLN A 4 -16.35 7.24 7.06
CA GLN A 4 -16.57 5.86 7.48
C GLN A 4 -15.41 4.97 7.05
N CYS A 5 -14.97 4.08 7.92
CA CYS A 5 -14.06 2.99 7.59
C CYS A 5 -14.78 1.68 7.85
N TYR A 6 -14.77 0.78 6.87
CA TYR A 6 -15.74 -0.31 6.81
C TYR A 6 -15.13 -1.70 6.64
N GLU A 7 -13.93 -1.82 6.06
CA GLU A 7 -13.25 -3.10 5.90
C GLU A 7 -11.73 -2.94 6.01
N GLN A 8 -11.02 -4.07 6.15
CA GLN A 8 -9.57 -4.12 6.06
C GLN A 8 -9.09 -3.57 4.69
N SER A 9 -7.96 -2.87 4.69
CA SER A 9 -7.33 -2.37 3.45
C SER A 9 -7.18 -3.48 2.41
N ARG A 10 -7.43 -3.15 1.14
CA ARG A 10 -7.19 -4.07 0.01
C ARG A 10 -5.80 -3.90 -0.58
N ILE A 11 -5.14 -2.78 -0.30
CA ILE A 11 -3.77 -2.49 -0.72
C ILE A 11 -2.77 -3.22 0.18
N ILE A 12 -3.01 -3.24 1.49
CA ILE A 12 -2.15 -3.95 2.44
C ILE A 12 -2.95 -4.67 3.54
N ILE A 13 -2.71 -5.97 3.65
CA ILE A 13 -3.32 -6.80 4.68
C ILE A 13 -2.53 -6.64 5.98
N ARG A 14 -3.01 -5.76 6.85
CA ARG A 14 -2.47 -5.47 8.19
C ARG A 14 -3.62 -5.16 9.15
N GLU A 15 -3.48 -5.51 10.42
CA GLU A 15 -4.55 -5.48 11.42
C GLU A 15 -5.14 -4.08 11.66
N ASP A 16 -4.34 -3.03 11.55
CA ASP A 16 -4.74 -1.64 11.74
C ASP A 16 -4.92 -0.88 10.43
N ALA A 17 -4.86 -1.56 9.27
CA ALA A 17 -5.06 -0.97 7.96
C ALA A 17 -6.52 -1.10 7.52
N TRP A 18 -7.12 0.03 7.20
CA TRP A 18 -8.53 0.20 6.89
C TRP A 18 -8.72 0.79 5.52
N ARG A 19 -9.85 0.43 4.92
CA ARG A 19 -10.42 1.11 3.77
C ARG A 19 -11.51 2.06 4.24
N CYS A 20 -11.37 3.32 3.88
CA CYS A 20 -12.26 4.39 4.34
C CYS A 20 -12.84 5.20 3.18
N GLN A 21 -13.95 5.89 3.45
CA GLN A 21 -14.61 6.79 2.51
C GLN A 21 -15.01 8.08 3.23
N ALA A 22 -14.73 9.21 2.59
CA ALA A 22 -15.15 10.55 3.02
C ALA A 22 -15.29 11.43 1.78
N GLU A 23 -16.30 12.31 1.75
CA GLU A 23 -16.51 13.29 0.66
C GLU A 23 -16.45 12.64 -0.74
N ASP A 24 -17.10 11.48 -0.91
CA ASP A 24 -17.12 10.65 -2.12
C ASP A 24 -15.74 10.10 -2.59
N GLN A 25 -14.69 10.33 -1.81
CA GLN A 25 -13.36 9.80 -2.07
C GLN A 25 -13.10 8.55 -1.25
N LEU A 26 -12.49 7.56 -1.91
CA LEU A 26 -11.99 6.35 -1.30
C LEU A 26 -10.53 6.53 -0.84
N PHE A 27 -10.23 6.14 0.39
CA PHE A 27 -8.89 6.13 0.96
C PHE A 27 -8.50 4.71 1.36
N ASP A 28 -7.43 4.21 0.77
CA ASP A 28 -6.91 2.86 1.01
C ASP A 28 -5.39 2.84 0.73
N PRO A 29 -4.51 2.59 1.72
CA PRO A 29 -4.80 2.30 3.12
C PRO A 29 -4.97 3.56 4.00
N CYS A 30 -5.75 3.40 5.08
CA CYS A 30 -5.74 4.28 6.24
C CYS A 30 -5.32 3.48 7.48
N PHE A 31 -4.67 4.12 8.45
CA PHE A 31 -4.11 3.45 9.61
C PHE A 31 -4.72 3.97 10.92
N VAL A 32 -4.99 3.05 11.85
CA VAL A 32 -5.63 3.35 13.13
C VAL A 32 -4.70 2.97 14.28
N LYS A 33 -4.35 3.93 15.14
CA LYS A 33 -3.45 3.66 16.26
C LYS A 33 -4.09 2.70 17.28
N ALA A 34 -3.35 1.64 17.63
CA ALA A 34 -3.73 0.73 18.70
C ALA A 34 -3.91 1.45 20.05
N GLY A 35 -4.88 0.99 20.85
CA GLY A 35 -5.12 1.48 22.22
C GLY A 35 -5.85 2.82 22.36
N SER A 36 -6.15 3.52 21.26
CA SER A 36 -7.06 4.68 21.29
C SER A 36 -8.53 4.22 21.29
N LYS A 37 -9.49 5.15 21.41
CA LYS A 37 -10.91 4.85 21.14
C LYS A 37 -11.17 4.36 19.70
N LYS A 38 -10.15 4.30 18.84
CA LYS A 38 -10.22 3.90 17.42
C LYS A 38 -11.28 4.71 16.65
N MET A 39 -11.37 5.99 16.98
CA MET A 39 -12.29 6.97 16.37
C MET A 39 -11.65 7.75 15.22
N GLU A 40 -10.36 7.55 15.00
CA GLU A 40 -9.55 8.33 14.07
C GLU A 40 -8.73 7.38 13.21
N ALA A 41 -8.80 7.58 11.89
CA ALA A 41 -7.99 6.90 10.91
C ALA A 41 -7.15 7.94 10.15
N VAL A 42 -5.86 7.66 9.99
CA VAL A 42 -4.92 8.51 9.25
C VAL A 42 -4.67 7.88 7.89
N CYS A 43 -5.03 8.59 6.82
CA CYS A 43 -4.93 8.15 5.44
C CYS A 43 -3.80 8.92 4.74
N PRO A 44 -2.56 8.39 4.75
CA PRO A 44 -1.46 9.03 4.05
C PRO A 44 -1.64 8.92 2.54
N GLN A 45 -1.27 9.97 1.80
CA GLN A 45 -1.21 9.89 0.33
C GLN A 45 -0.01 9.07 -0.14
N SER A 46 1.09 9.14 0.60
CA SER A 46 2.32 8.40 0.38
C SER A 46 3.17 8.44 1.65
N PRO A 47 4.16 7.55 1.81
CA PRO A 47 5.04 7.60 2.98
C PRO A 47 6.18 8.61 2.86
N TRP A 48 6.42 9.19 1.67
CA TRP A 48 7.49 10.18 1.43
C TRP A 48 7.01 11.63 1.54
N VAL A 49 5.70 11.87 1.52
CA VAL A 49 5.10 13.19 1.79
C VAL A 49 4.47 13.14 3.19
N GLY A 50 4.71 14.18 4.01
CA GLY A 50 4.16 14.28 5.38
C GLY A 50 2.65 14.57 5.43
N ASP A 51 1.97 14.64 4.29
CA ASP A 51 0.57 15.01 4.20
C ASP A 51 -0.32 13.78 4.36
N SER A 52 -1.31 13.90 5.24
CA SER A 52 -2.27 12.84 5.51
C SER A 52 -3.65 13.42 5.78
N VAL A 53 -4.68 12.68 5.38
CA VAL A 53 -6.06 13.00 5.70
C VAL A 53 -6.44 12.27 6.97
N GLN A 54 -6.93 13.00 7.98
CA GLN A 54 -7.54 12.36 9.15
C GLN A 54 -9.05 12.23 8.95
N ILE A 55 -9.53 10.98 9.02
CA ILE A 55 -10.95 10.63 9.02
C ILE A 55 -11.39 10.33 10.45
N ASN A 56 -12.36 11.12 10.93
CA ASN A 56 -13.04 10.91 12.19
C ASN A 56 -14.29 10.07 11.92
N VAL A 57 -14.39 8.91 12.54
CA VAL A 57 -15.54 8.00 12.36
C VAL A 57 -16.60 8.23 13.44
N GLY A 58 -17.84 7.88 13.15
CA GLY A 58 -18.96 8.03 14.09
C GLY A 58 -19.01 6.97 15.20
N ILE A 59 -18.37 5.81 14.99
CA ILE A 59 -18.33 4.68 15.92
C ILE A 59 -16.90 4.14 16.04
N PRO A 60 -16.50 3.58 17.19
CA PRO A 60 -15.19 2.96 17.37
C PRO A 60 -14.96 1.85 16.34
N LEU A 61 -13.82 1.89 15.66
CA LEU A 61 -13.44 0.85 14.71
C LEU A 61 -13.06 -0.45 15.44
N ASN A 62 -13.65 -1.56 15.02
CA ASN A 62 -13.31 -2.90 15.52
C ASN A 62 -12.50 -3.67 14.47
N ASN A 63 -11.23 -3.92 14.75
CA ASN A 63 -10.32 -4.70 13.90
C ASN A 63 -10.03 -6.12 14.42
N GLU A 64 -10.83 -6.66 15.35
CA GLU A 64 -10.63 -8.01 15.92
C GLU A 64 -10.61 -9.13 14.87
N HIS A 65 -11.28 -8.93 13.74
CA HIS A 65 -11.33 -9.89 12.63
C HIS A 65 -10.38 -9.57 11.48
N HIS A 66 -9.60 -8.49 11.58
CA HIS A 66 -8.59 -8.20 10.57
C HIS A 66 -7.45 -9.21 10.66
N LYS A 67 -6.93 -9.62 9.50
CA LYS A 67 -5.73 -10.45 9.46
C LYS A 67 -4.53 -9.62 9.90
N THR A 68 -3.66 -10.21 10.70
CA THR A 68 -2.40 -9.60 11.08
C THR A 68 -1.43 -9.57 9.91
N LEU A 69 -0.54 -8.59 9.91
CA LEU A 69 0.52 -8.49 8.91
C LEU A 69 1.47 -9.69 8.98
N ASP A 70 1.63 -10.36 7.84
CA ASP A 70 2.65 -11.38 7.64
C ASP A 70 3.69 -10.88 6.65
N MET A 71 4.81 -10.37 7.16
CA MET A 71 5.90 -9.80 6.38
C MET A 71 6.51 -10.77 5.35
N SER A 72 6.37 -12.09 5.56
CA SER A 72 6.91 -13.09 4.63
C SER A 72 6.08 -13.19 3.34
N ARG A 73 4.79 -12.83 3.41
CA ARG A 73 3.83 -12.95 2.30
C ARG A 73 3.29 -11.60 1.81
N ALA A 74 3.23 -10.60 2.69
CA ALA A 74 2.68 -9.30 2.39
C ALA A 74 3.48 -8.57 1.31
N PHE A 75 2.77 -7.79 0.51
CA PHE A 75 3.36 -6.80 -0.38
C PHE A 75 3.32 -5.45 0.33
N PRO A 76 4.40 -4.65 0.30
CA PRO A 76 4.37 -3.31 0.85
C PRO A 76 3.35 -2.46 0.07
N TRP A 77 2.71 -1.50 0.73
CA TRP A 77 1.78 -0.59 0.05
C TRP A 77 2.52 0.49 -0.75
N ALA A 78 3.79 0.72 -0.44
CA ALA A 78 4.65 1.68 -1.11
C ALA A 78 6.12 1.21 -1.12
N ILE A 79 6.86 1.60 -2.16
CA ILE A 79 8.25 1.20 -2.40
C ILE A 79 9.09 2.41 -2.85
N GLU A 80 10.32 2.49 -2.37
CA GLU A 80 11.38 3.36 -2.92
C GLU A 80 12.44 2.44 -3.54
N LEU A 81 12.73 2.64 -4.83
CA LEU A 81 13.75 1.90 -5.57
C LEU A 81 15.15 2.50 -5.35
N VAL A 82 16.20 1.70 -5.61
CA VAL A 82 17.60 2.15 -5.47
C VAL A 82 17.95 3.31 -6.41
N ASN A 83 17.23 3.48 -7.53
CA ASN A 83 17.38 4.62 -8.43
C ASN A 83 16.65 5.89 -7.96
N GLY A 84 15.94 5.85 -6.82
CA GLY A 84 15.19 6.97 -6.25
C GLY A 84 13.72 7.07 -6.68
N GLU A 85 13.24 6.15 -7.51
CA GLU A 85 11.83 6.12 -7.93
C GLU A 85 10.91 5.64 -6.81
N TYR A 86 9.72 6.25 -6.75
CA TYR A 86 8.69 5.89 -5.80
C TYR A 86 7.56 5.14 -6.51
N CYS A 87 7.11 4.03 -5.93
CA CYS A 87 6.04 3.22 -6.48
C CYS A 87 4.96 2.95 -5.44
N LEU A 88 3.70 3.23 -5.80
CA LEU A 88 2.53 2.95 -4.97
C LEU A 88 1.83 1.69 -5.45
N ALA A 89 1.39 0.86 -4.51
CA ALA A 89 0.62 -0.33 -4.82
C ALA A 89 -0.73 0.05 -5.45
N VAL A 90 -1.18 -0.76 -6.40
CA VAL A 90 -2.46 -0.56 -7.08
C VAL A 90 -3.35 -1.77 -6.90
N ASN A 91 -4.63 -1.51 -6.71
CA ASN A 91 -5.66 -2.54 -6.79
C ASN A 91 -6.17 -2.61 -8.24
N SER A 92 -5.55 -3.46 -9.05
CA SER A 92 -5.76 -3.55 -10.49
C SER A 92 -5.84 -5.01 -10.94
N ASN A 93 -6.65 -5.28 -11.97
CA ASN A 93 -6.68 -6.57 -12.67
C ASN A 93 -5.73 -6.59 -13.88
N GLU A 94 -4.97 -5.52 -14.11
CA GLU A 94 -4.02 -5.40 -15.21
C GLU A 94 -2.87 -6.41 -15.07
N GLN A 95 -2.48 -6.99 -16.20
CA GLN A 95 -1.40 -7.96 -16.28
C GLN A 95 -0.50 -7.65 -17.47
N TYR A 96 0.78 -7.96 -17.33
CA TYR A 96 1.77 -7.97 -18.41
C TYR A 96 2.37 -9.36 -18.47
N ASP A 97 2.23 -10.04 -19.60
CA ASP A 97 2.75 -11.40 -19.80
C ASP A 97 2.36 -12.36 -18.66
N SER A 98 1.06 -12.38 -18.32
CA SER A 98 0.48 -13.16 -17.21
C SER A 98 1.00 -12.81 -15.81
N MET A 99 1.80 -11.75 -15.67
CA MET A 99 2.24 -11.21 -14.38
C MET A 99 1.36 -10.04 -13.97
N PRO A 100 0.83 -10.02 -12.73
CA PRO A 100 0.00 -8.92 -12.27
C PRO A 100 0.81 -7.64 -12.13
N VAL A 101 0.22 -6.53 -12.57
CA VAL A 101 0.71 -5.18 -12.25
C VAL A 101 0.38 -4.88 -10.80
N ARG A 102 1.42 -4.72 -9.97
CA ARG A 102 1.27 -4.51 -8.53
C ARG A 102 1.51 -3.08 -8.10
N TYR A 103 2.38 -2.35 -8.81
CA TYR A 103 2.73 -0.98 -8.45
C TYR A 103 2.80 -0.09 -9.69
N ARG A 104 2.45 1.19 -9.51
CA ARG A 104 2.75 2.26 -10.47
C ARG A 104 3.79 3.19 -9.88
N CYS A 105 4.81 3.50 -10.68
CA CYS A 105 5.94 4.32 -10.27
C CYS A 105 5.83 5.76 -10.78
N SER A 106 6.57 6.68 -10.15
CA SER A 106 6.61 8.11 -10.51
C SER A 106 7.03 8.36 -11.96
N ASN A 107 7.92 7.54 -12.51
CA ASN A 107 8.35 7.55 -13.91
C ASN A 107 7.37 6.91 -14.91
N GLN A 108 6.14 6.58 -14.50
CA GLN A 108 5.10 5.90 -15.30
C GLN A 108 5.39 4.42 -15.65
N ASN A 109 6.51 3.86 -15.19
CA ASN A 109 6.73 2.42 -15.25
C ASN A 109 5.88 1.70 -14.21
N VAL A 110 5.87 0.37 -14.30
CA VAL A 110 5.11 -0.49 -13.37
C VAL A 110 5.97 -1.63 -12.86
N LEU A 111 5.76 -1.99 -11.59
CA LEU A 111 6.34 -3.21 -11.04
C LEU A 111 5.34 -4.35 -11.17
N ILE A 112 5.82 -5.49 -11.67
CA ILE A 112 5.02 -6.65 -12.01
C ILE A 112 5.51 -7.89 -11.27
N GLY A 113 4.64 -8.89 -11.16
CA GLY A 113 5.03 -10.21 -10.64
C GLY A 113 5.18 -10.23 -9.12
N TYR A 114 6.25 -10.82 -8.61
CA TYR A 114 6.42 -11.09 -7.17
C TYR A 114 7.60 -10.35 -6.56
N LEU A 115 7.50 -10.04 -5.26
CA LEU A 115 8.61 -9.51 -4.48
C LEU A 115 9.63 -10.63 -4.21
N GLN A 116 10.83 -10.47 -4.74
CA GLN A 116 11.92 -11.43 -4.64
C GLN A 116 12.72 -11.16 -3.36
N ARG A 117 12.61 -12.06 -2.38
CA ARG A 117 13.19 -11.89 -1.03
C ARG A 117 14.43 -12.75 -0.76
N CYS A 118 14.85 -13.58 -1.71
CA CYS A 118 15.89 -14.59 -1.50
C CYS A 118 17.32 -14.02 -1.48
N LYS A 119 17.49 -12.77 -1.91
CA LYS A 119 18.78 -12.07 -1.94
C LYS A 119 18.86 -11.06 -0.79
N THR A 120 20.07 -10.56 -0.52
CA THR A 120 20.32 -9.54 0.49
C THR A 120 19.48 -8.28 0.27
N ALA A 121 19.37 -7.83 -0.98
CA ALA A 121 18.44 -6.78 -1.38
C ALA A 121 17.18 -7.41 -1.96
N TRP A 122 16.02 -6.92 -1.55
CA TRP A 122 14.76 -7.30 -2.20
C TRP A 122 14.69 -6.69 -3.59
N SER A 123 14.07 -7.42 -4.53
CA SER A 123 13.94 -6.96 -5.91
C SER A 123 12.57 -7.31 -6.51
N MET A 124 12.23 -6.62 -7.60
CA MET A 124 11.05 -6.87 -8.41
C MET A 124 11.36 -6.67 -9.89
N LEU A 125 10.47 -7.13 -10.76
CA LEU A 125 10.52 -6.83 -12.18
C LEU A 125 9.84 -5.49 -12.44
N GLU A 126 10.51 -4.60 -13.17
CA GLU A 126 9.97 -3.34 -13.67
C GLU A 126 9.73 -3.47 -15.18
N LYS A 127 8.51 -3.20 -15.62
CA LYS A 127 8.18 -3.04 -17.04
C LYS A 127 8.43 -1.59 -17.44
N THR A 128 9.35 -1.41 -18.37
CA THR A 128 9.70 -0.13 -18.99
C THR A 128 9.25 -0.10 -20.46
N PRO A 129 9.34 1.03 -21.16
CA PRO A 129 9.12 1.07 -22.61
C PRO A 129 10.12 0.22 -23.43
N LYS A 130 11.30 -0.06 -22.87
CA LYS A 130 12.38 -0.80 -23.56
C LYS A 130 12.38 -2.30 -23.27
N GLY A 131 11.50 -2.77 -22.39
CA GLY A 131 11.43 -4.15 -21.94
C GLY A 131 11.33 -4.28 -20.42
N VAL A 132 11.55 -5.49 -19.92
CA VAL A 132 11.47 -5.82 -18.49
C VAL A 132 12.87 -5.92 -17.92
N ILE A 133 13.11 -5.24 -16.79
CA ILE A 133 14.37 -5.30 -16.05
C ILE A 133 14.10 -5.67 -14.59
N THR A 134 15.14 -6.10 -13.88
CA THR A 134 15.07 -6.29 -12.42
C THR A 134 15.54 -5.02 -11.73
N VAL A 135 14.76 -4.56 -10.75
CA VAL A 135 15.09 -3.41 -9.90
C VAL A 135 15.17 -3.81 -8.44
N GLU A 136 16.09 -3.19 -7.72
CA GLU A 136 16.27 -3.40 -6.28
C GLU A 136 15.53 -2.32 -5.48
N LEU A 137 15.01 -2.73 -4.33
CA LEU A 137 14.31 -1.88 -3.39
C LEU A 137 15.30 -1.26 -2.41
N ARG A 138 15.16 0.04 -2.17
CA ARG A 138 15.86 0.77 -1.12
C ARG A 138 15.05 0.81 0.17
N ARG A 139 13.74 1.07 0.07
CA ARG A 139 12.79 1.07 1.19
C ARG A 139 11.45 0.47 0.79
N ALA A 140 10.76 -0.10 1.77
CA ALA A 140 9.45 -0.69 1.62
C ALA A 140 8.60 -0.35 2.84
N TRP A 141 7.38 0.10 2.63
CA TRP A 141 6.44 0.42 3.70
C TRP A 141 5.33 -0.60 3.77
N PHE A 142 5.18 -1.20 4.93
CA PHE A 142 4.10 -2.12 5.28
C PHE A 142 3.20 -1.48 6.31
#